data_AF-H1PQK6-F1
#
_entry.id   AF-H1PQK6-F1
#
_cell.length_a   1.000
_cell.length_b   1.000
_cell.length_c   1.000
_cell.angle_alpha   90.00
_cell.angle_beta   90.00
_cell.angle_gamma   90.00
#
_symmetry.space_group_name_H-M   'P 1'
#
loop_
_entity.id
_entity.type
_entity.pdbx_description
1 polymer ?
#
loop_
_entity_poly.entity_id
_entity_poly.type
_entity_poly.pdbx_seq_one_letter_code
_entity_poly.pdbx_strand_id
1 'polypeptide(L)' 'MKLKEIALKTIEKIESFEIQERCTNHNSTWKETKELFLKEVEKGDEIFWEALRNFERVIAEENRKFQKI' A
#
# COMPACT_ATOMS: atom_id res chain seq x y z
N MET A 1 11.11 12.91 -7.90
CA MET A 1 9.92 12.10 -7.54
C MET A 1 9.78 12.17 -6.03
N LYS A 2 8.70 12.74 -5.48
CA LYS A 2 8.57 12.87 -4.02
C LYS A 2 8.02 11.55 -3.49
N LEU A 3 8.75 10.82 -2.64
CA LEU A 3 8.33 9.51 -2.10
C LEU A 3 6.91 9.55 -1.52
N LYS A 4 6.55 10.66 -0.89
CA LYS A 4 5.21 10.95 -0.40
C LYS A 4 4.11 10.84 -1.47
N GLU A 5 4.38 11.26 -2.70
CA GLU A 5 3.43 11.15 -3.82
C GLU A 5 3.20 9.67 -4.22
N ILE A 6 4.26 8.86 -4.20
CA ILE A 6 4.17 7.41 -4.46
C ILE A 6 3.32 6.75 -3.37
N ALA A 7 3.58 7.09 -2.11
CA ALA A 7 2.84 6.54 -0.98
C ALA A 7 1.35 6.88 -1.06
N LEU A 8 1.02 8.15 -1.33
CA LEU A 8 -0.38 8.58 -1.47
C LEU A 8 -1.09 7.91 -2.65
N LYS A 9 -0.46 7.81 -3.82
CA LYS A 9 -1.01 7.10 -4.98
C LYS A 9 -1.21 5.60 -4.71
N THR A 10 -0.33 5.00 -3.92
CA THR A 10 -0.45 3.58 -3.53
C THR A 10 -1.64 3.37 -2.60
N ILE A 11 -1.81 4.26 -1.61
CA ILE A 11 -2.96 4.26 -0.70
C ILE A 11 -4.26 4.44 -1.47
N GLU A 12 -4.32 5.42 -2.37
CA GLU A 12 -5.51 5.69 -3.19
C GLU A 12 -5.90 4.47 -4.03
N LYS A 13 -4.92 3.78 -4.64
CA LYS A 13 -5.18 2.54 -5.39
C LYS A 13 -5.74 1.43 -4.50
N ILE A 14 -5.13 1.20 -3.33
CA ILE A 14 -5.61 0.19 -2.37
C ILE A 14 -7.06 0.46 -1.96
N GLU A 15 -7.38 1.72 -1.69
CA GLU A 15 -8.73 2.13 -1.30
C GLU A 15 -9.72 2.00 -2.46
N SER A 16 -9.33 2.39 -3.67
CA SER A 16 -10.18 2.27 -4.86
C SER A 16 -10.50 0.81 -5.24
N PHE A 17 -9.62 -0.12 -4.87
CA PHE A 17 -9.78 -1.55 -5.13
C PHE A 17 -10.42 -2.29 -3.95
N GLU A 18 -10.71 -1.61 -2.85
CA GLU A 18 -11.27 -2.19 -1.63
C GLU A 18 -10.44 -3.38 -1.08
N ILE A 19 -9.10 -3.31 -1.21
CA ILE A 19 -8.15 -4.36 -0.78
C ILE A 19 -7.40 -4.02 0.51
N GLN A 20 -7.94 -3.11 1.33
CA GLN A 20 -7.32 -2.61 2.55
C GLN A 20 -6.97 -3.75 3.53
N GLU A 21 -7.88 -4.70 3.74
CA GLU A 21 -7.67 -5.83 4.66
C GLU A 21 -6.49 -6.72 4.23
N ARG A 22 -6.27 -6.87 2.92
CA ARG A 22 -5.17 -7.66 2.37
C ARG A 22 -3.81 -6.98 2.52
N CYS A 23 -3.81 -5.66 2.73
CA CYS A 23 -2.62 -4.84 2.94
C CYS A 23 -2.35 -4.58 4.42
N THR A 24 -3.28 -4.93 5.30
CA THR A 24 -3.21 -4.67 6.73
C THR A 24 -2.66 -5.89 7.47
N ASN A 25 -1.76 -5.67 8.43
CA ASN A 25 -1.26 -6.75 9.29
C ASN A 25 -2.36 -7.26 10.25
N HIS A 26 -2.32 -8.54 10.63
CA HIS A 26 -3.37 -9.22 11.39
C HIS A 26 -3.82 -8.49 12.69
N ASN A 27 -2.92 -7.73 13.33
CA ASN A 27 -3.19 -7.00 14.57
C ASN A 27 -3.26 -5.47 14.39
N SER A 28 -3.53 -5.00 13.18
CA SER A 28 -3.60 -3.58 12.88
C SER A 28 -4.87 -3.25 12.10
N THR A 29 -5.21 -1.97 12.07
CA THR A 29 -6.23 -1.42 11.19
C THR A 29 -5.59 -0.84 9.92
N TRP A 30 -6.39 -0.68 8.87
CA TRP A 30 -5.92 0.03 7.67
C TRP A 30 -5.48 1.45 7.98
N LYS A 31 -6.16 2.14 8.90
CA LYS A 31 -5.79 3.49 9.34
C LYS A 31 -4.38 3.52 9.93
N GLU A 32 -4.08 2.63 10.87
CA GLU A 32 -2.75 2.51 11.49
C GLU A 32 -1.68 2.12 10.46
N THR A 33 -2.02 1.22 9.53
CA THR A 33 -1.12 0.81 8.44
C THR A 33 -0.77 1.99 7.54
N LYS A 34 -1.74 2.83 7.18
CA LYS A 34 -1.51 4.07 6.42
C LYS A 34 -0.63 5.05 7.17
N GLU A 35 -0.92 5.29 8.44
CA GLU A 35 -0.17 6.23 9.28
C GLU A 35 1.29 5.79 9.42
N LEU A 36 1.53 4.49 9.64
CA LEU A 36 2.88 3.94 9.68
C LEU A 36 3.58 4.10 8.32
N PHE A 37 2.94 3.71 7.22
CA PHE A 37 3.54 3.82 5.89
C PHE A 37 3.90 5.27 5.51
N LEU A 38 3.03 6.23 5.84
CA LEU A 38 3.27 7.66 5.66
C LEU A 38 4.31 8.24 6.63
N LYS A 39 4.61 7.58 7.74
CA LYS A 39 5.71 7.95 8.63
C LYS A 39 7.04 7.42 8.09
N GLU A 40 7.06 6.18 7.61
CA GLU A 40 8.29 5.57 7.08
C GLU A 40 8.70 6.20 5.74
N VAL A 41 7.76 6.71 4.93
CA VAL A 41 8.09 7.42 3.68
C VAL A 41 8.93 8.68 3.90
N GLU A 42 8.82 9.32 5.07
CA GLU A 42 9.63 10.50 5.42
C GLU A 42 11.08 10.12 5.70
N LYS A 43 11.32 8.88 6.15
CA LYS A 43 12.65 8.31 6.36
C LYS A 43 13.23 7.70 5.09
N GLY A 44 12.37 7.18 4.21
CA GLY A 44 12.77 6.55 2.95
C GLY A 44 13.62 5.28 3.14
N ASP A 45 13.46 4.61 4.27
CA ASP A 45 14.26 3.46 4.67
C ASP A 45 13.71 2.12 4.14
N GLU A 46 14.37 1.02 4.51
CA GLU A 46 14.05 -0.32 4.03
C GLU A 46 12.61 -0.74 4.38
N ILE A 47 12.08 -0.28 5.53
CA ILE A 47 10.73 -0.60 5.98
C ILE A 47 9.70 0.01 5.02
N PHE A 48 9.90 1.26 4.61
CA PHE A 48 9.06 1.89 3.60
C PHE A 48 9.05 1.09 2.29
N TRP A 49 10.23 0.72 1.80
CA TRP A 49 10.34 0.00 0.52
C TRP A 49 9.75 -1.41 0.59
N GLU A 50 9.88 -2.10 1.71
CA GLU A 50 9.27 -3.40 1.94
C GLU A 50 7.75 -3.31 1.94
N ALA A 51 7.19 -2.35 2.67
CA ALA A 51 5.74 -2.09 2.68
C ALA A 51 5.22 -1.76 1.28
N LEU A 52 5.93 -0.90 0.54
CA LEU A 52 5.55 -0.53 -0.84
C LEU A 52 5.52 -1.76 -1.76
N ARG A 53 6.55 -2.62 -1.73
CA ARG A 53 6.59 -3.85 -2.53
C ARG A 53 5.43 -4.79 -2.20
N ASN A 54 5.09 -4.92 -0.91
CA ASN A 54 3.96 -5.74 -0.49
C ASN A 54 2.64 -5.19 -1.04
N PHE A 55 2.43 -3.88 -0.96
CA PHE A 55 1.25 -3.22 -1.53
C PHE A 55 1.16 -3.37 -3.05
N GLU A 56 2.26 -3.14 -3.77
CA GLU A 56 2.31 -3.31 -5.23
C GLU A 56 1.98 -4.74 -5.65
N ARG A 57 2.43 -5.74 -4.88
CA ARG A 57 2.07 -7.14 -5.12
C ARG A 57 0.57 -7.37 -5.01
N VAL A 58 -0.08 -6.89 -3.93
CA VAL A 58 -1.54 -7.05 -3.75
C VAL A 58 -2.30 -6.33 -4.85
N ILE A 59 -1.91 -5.10 -5.20
CA ILE A 59 -2.50 -4.31 -6.29
C ILE A 59 -2.37 -5.05 -7.63
N ALA A 60 -1.21 -5.64 -7.92
CA ALA A 60 -0.99 -6.40 -9.16
C ALA A 60 -1.85 -7.67 -9.22
N GLU A 61 -1.97 -8.39 -8.10
CA GLU A 61 -2.86 -9.55 -8.00
C GLU A 61 -4.32 -9.17 -8.23
N GLU A 62 -4.77 -8.04 -7.70
CA GLU A 62 -6.15 -7.55 -7.89
C GLU A 62 -6.40 -7.12 -9.34
N ASN A 63 -5.49 -6.34 -9.95
CA ASN A 63 -5.57 -5.96 -11.36
C ASN A 63 -5.68 -7.17 -12.31
N ARG A 64 -4.94 -8.26 -12.03
CA ARG A 64 -4.99 -9.49 -12.84
C ARG A 64 -6.35 -10.19 -12.77
N LYS A 65 -7.12 -10.02 -11.70
CA LYS A 65 -8.49 -10.55 -11.62
C LYS A 65 -9.42 -9.79 -12.56
N PHE A 66 -9.29 -8.46 -12.60
CA PHE A 66 -10.11 -7.60 -13.48
C PHE A 66 -9.78 -7.75 -14.97
N GLN A 67 -8.54 -8.13 -15.34
CA GLN A 67 -8.16 -8.38 -16.74
C GLN A 67 -8.62 -9.73 -17.31
N LYS A 68 -9.21 -10.60 -16.49
CA LYS A 68 -9.74 -11.93 -16.92
C LYS A 68 -11.25 -11.90 -17.23
N ILE A 69 -11.86 -10.72 -17.21
CA ILE A 69 -13.27 -10.45 -17.55
C ILE A 69 -13.27 -9.73 -18.90
#